data_AF-A0A951SWE9-F1
#
_entry.id   AF-A0A951SWE9-F1
#
_cell.length_a   1.000
_cell.length_b   1.000
_cell.length_c   1.000
_cell.angle_alpha   90.00
_cell.angle_beta   90.00
_cell.angle_gamma   90.00
#
_symmetry.space_group_name_H-M   'P 1'
#
loop_
_entity.id
_entity.type
_entity.pdbx_description
1 polymer ?
#
loop_
_entity_poly.entity_id
_entity_poly.type
_entity_poly.pdbx_seq_one_letter_code
_entity_poly.pdbx_strand_id
1 'polypeptide(L)'
;MKSKSQVITLYSGLCNTTDGPILFEIYQTADEKRILRFEMSKNSSPIPILLYNGKGGHKQLLLEGILEIVLDSLDNGQYHVKSPSHLLFKFALE
;
A
#
# COMPACT_ATOMS: atom_id res chain seq x y z
N MET A 1 25.12 -3.41 20.14
CA MET A 1 24.84 -2.64 18.90
C MET A 1 23.40 -2.90 18.50
N LYS A 2 22.53 -1.89 18.43
CA LYS A 2 21.18 -2.05 17.87
C LYS A 2 21.35 -2.26 16.37
N SER A 3 21.12 -3.49 15.89
CA SER A 3 21.10 -3.76 14.45
C SER A 3 20.02 -2.86 13.84
N LYS A 4 20.41 -1.91 13.00
CA LYS A 4 19.44 -1.16 12.20
C LYS A 4 18.83 -2.20 11.27
N SER A 5 17.60 -2.64 11.53
CA SER A 5 16.83 -3.43 10.56
C SER A 5 16.89 -2.69 9.24
N GLN A 6 17.59 -3.25 8.25
CA GLN A 6 17.62 -2.69 6.91
C GLN A 6 16.24 -2.92 6.30
N VAL A 7 15.68 -1.85 5.74
CA VAL A 7 14.45 -1.89 4.94
C VAL A 7 14.87 -1.55 3.52
N ILE A 8 14.43 -2.36 2.56
CA ILE A 8 14.71 -2.14 1.14
C ILE A 8 13.40 -1.75 0.47
N THR A 9 13.31 -0.52 -0.03
CA THR A 9 12.18 -0.10 -0.87
C THR A 9 12.31 -0.75 -2.24
N LEU A 10 11.32 -1.55 -2.63
CA LEU A 10 11.25 -2.24 -3.92
C LEU A 10 10.55 -1.38 -4.97
N TYR A 11 9.48 -0.69 -4.56
CA TYR A 11 8.69 0.18 -5.43
C TYR A 11 8.11 1.34 -4.61
N SER A 12 8.00 2.51 -5.21
CA SER A 12 7.35 3.65 -4.57
C SER A 12 6.75 4.60 -5.61
N GLY A 13 5.79 5.40 -5.18
CA GLY A 13 5.20 6.43 -6.02
C GLY A 13 4.32 7.39 -5.25
N LEU A 14 4.01 8.50 -5.89
CA LEU A 14 3.14 9.55 -5.37
C LEU A 14 1.93 9.71 -6.29
N CYS A 15 0.73 9.55 -5.73
CA CYS A 15 -0.53 9.76 -6.44
C CYS A 15 -1.22 11.01 -5.91
N ASN A 16 -1.43 12.00 -6.77
CA ASN A 16 -2.24 13.17 -6.43
C ASN A 16 -3.72 12.83 -6.63
N THR A 17 -4.47 12.68 -5.55
CA THR A 17 -5.92 12.44 -5.60
C THR A 17 -6.69 13.70 -5.20
N THR A 18 -8.01 13.70 -5.38
CA THR A 18 -8.89 14.78 -4.88
C THR A 18 -8.83 14.96 -3.37
N ASP A 19 -8.50 13.89 -2.65
CA ASP A 19 -8.44 13.84 -1.19
C ASP A 19 -7.05 14.23 -0.65
N GLY A 20 -6.10 14.45 -1.55
CA GLY A 20 -4.72 14.82 -1.27
C GLY A 20 -3.69 13.89 -1.93
N PRO A 21 -2.40 14.25 -1.84
CA PRO A 21 -1.31 13.38 -2.24
C PRO A 21 -1.25 12.14 -1.34
N ILE A 22 -1.15 10.97 -1.96
CA ILE A 22 -0.93 9.69 -1.30
C ILE A 22 0.41 9.16 -1.76
N LEU A 23 1.34 9.00 -0.83
CA LEU A 23 2.57 8.25 -1.04
C LEU A 23 2.25 6.77 -0.87
N PHE A 24 2.79 5.92 -1.72
CA PHE A 24 2.78 4.48 -1.50
C PHE A 24 4.17 3.89 -1.70
N GLU A 25 4.46 2.84 -0.95
CA GLU A 25 5.74 2.15 -0.97
C GLU A 25 5.50 0.64 -0.80
N ILE A 26 6.19 -0.17 -1.60
CA ILE A 26 6.38 -1.59 -1.33
C ILE A 26 7.82 -1.74 -0.86
N TYR A 27 8.00 -2.23 0.36
CA TYR A 27 9.32 -2.45 0.92
C TYR A 27 9.44 -3.85 1.52
N GLN A 28 10.68 -4.34 1.60
CA GLN A 28 11.01 -5.61 2.24
C GLN A 28 11.73 -5.33 3.56
N THR A 29 11.26 -5.95 4.63
CA THR A 29 11.87 -5.89 5.96
C THR A 29 13.05 -6.84 6.06
N ALA A 30 13.84 -6.71 7.14
CA ALA A 30 14.99 -7.58 7.41
C ALA A 30 14.61 -9.06 7.63
N ASP A 31 13.36 -9.36 8.02
CA ASP A 31 12.80 -10.71 8.09
C ASP A 31 12.13 -11.15 6.78
N GLU A 32 12.52 -10.52 5.67
CA GLU A 32 12.09 -10.80 4.30
C GLU A 32 10.61 -10.60 4.01
N LYS A 33 9.83 -10.01 4.93
CA LYS A 33 8.43 -9.71 4.69
C LYS A 33 8.26 -8.54 3.76
N ARG A 34 7.33 -8.66 2.81
CA ARG A 34 6.96 -7.57 1.92
C ARG A 34 5.77 -6.80 2.51
N ILE A 35 5.94 -5.50 2.65
CA ILE A 35 4.90 -4.59 3.17
C ILE A 35 4.56 -3.56 2.10
N LEU A 36 3.26 -3.38 1.87
CA LEU A 36 2.70 -2.26 1.16
C LEU A 36 2.26 -1.20 2.17
N ARG A 37 2.89 -0.03 2.11
CA ARG A 37 2.61 1.13 2.93
C ARG A 37 1.98 2.22 2.10
N PHE A 38 0.96 2.86 2.68
CA PHE A 38 0.38 4.10 2.21
C PHE A 38 0.59 5.17 3.26
N GLU A 39 0.82 6.40 2.81
CA GLU A 39 0.93 7.56 3.66
C GLU A 39 0.21 8.75 3.05
N MET A 40 -0.49 9.49 3.90
CA MET A 40 -1.11 10.77 3.61
C MET A 40 -0.86 11.75 4.75
N SER A 41 -1.13 13.03 4.52
CA SER A 41 -1.05 14.04 5.59
C SER A 41 -1.99 13.67 6.75
N LYS A 42 -1.50 13.78 7.99
CA LYS A 42 -2.31 13.54 9.21
C LYS A 42 -3.47 14.53 9.38
N ASN A 43 -3.43 15.66 8.66
CA ASN A 43 -4.49 16.67 8.71
C ASN A 43 -5.57 16.44 7.63
N SER A 44 -5.39 15.45 6.76
CA SER A 44 -6.37 15.10 5.75
C SER A 44 -7.42 14.15 6.33
N SER A 45 -8.65 14.21 5.82
CA SER A 45 -9.71 13.28 6.22
C SER A 45 -9.34 11.84 5.86
N PRO A 46 -9.71 10.84 6.70
CA PRO A 46 -9.47 9.43 6.38
C PRO A 46 -10.10 9.04 5.04
N ILE A 47 -9.39 8.25 4.24
CA ILE A 47 -9.85 7.79 2.94
C ILE A 47 -9.90 6.27 2.85
N PRO A 48 -10.95 5.68 2.25
CA PRO A 48 -10.95 4.25 2.04
C PRO A 48 -10.00 3.86 0.90
N ILE A 49 -9.15 2.89 1.14
CA ILE A 49 -8.30 2.24 0.13
C ILE A 49 -8.93 0.90 -0.23
N LEU A 50 -9.20 0.70 -1.51
CA LEU A 50 -9.81 -0.50 -2.06
C LEU A 50 -8.72 -1.31 -2.76
N LEU A 51 -8.45 -2.51 -2.22
CA LEU A 51 -7.54 -3.49 -2.79
C LEU A 51 -8.36 -4.57 -3.50
N TYR A 52 -8.30 -4.61 -4.83
CA TYR A 52 -8.96 -5.61 -5.65
C TYR A 52 -7.95 -6.66 -6.11
N ASN A 53 -8.30 -7.94 -5.98
CA ASN A 53 -7.55 -9.03 -6.58
C ASN A 53 -8.10 -9.37 -7.99
N GLY A 54 -7.27 -9.98 -8.83
CA GLY A 54 -7.65 -10.38 -10.19
C GLY A 54 -8.70 -11.49 -10.27
N LYS A 55 -9.09 -12.11 -9.14
CA LYS A 55 -10.13 -13.14 -9.03
C LYS A 55 -11.50 -12.55 -8.66
N GLY A 56 -11.63 -11.22 -8.57
CA GLY A 56 -12.88 -10.52 -8.23
C GLY A 56 -13.11 -10.28 -6.73
N GLY A 57 -12.20 -10.75 -5.87
CA GLY A 57 -12.19 -10.42 -4.45
C GLY A 57 -11.72 -8.98 -4.20
N HIS A 58 -12.24 -8.34 -3.15
CA HIS A 58 -11.80 -7.02 -2.75
C HIS A 58 -11.74 -6.88 -1.23
N LYS A 59 -10.85 -6.00 -0.76
CA LYS A 59 -10.74 -5.58 0.64
C LYS A 59 -10.78 -4.07 0.69
N GLN A 60 -11.62 -3.52 1.56
CA GLN A 60 -11.60 -2.10 1.89
C GLN A 60 -10.85 -1.91 3.19
N LEU A 61 -9.92 -0.95 3.19
CA LEU A 61 -9.12 -0.52 4.33
C LEU A 61 -9.28 0.98 4.50
N LEU A 62 -9.02 1.50 5.68
CA LEU A 62 -9.05 2.95 5.93
C LEU A 62 -7.60 3.46 6.05
N LEU A 63 -7.26 4.46 5.26
CA LEU A 63 -6.00 5.20 5.38
C LEU A 63 -6.26 6.46 6.23
N GLU A 64 -5.62 6.51 7.39
CA GLU A 64 -5.61 7.64 8.31
C GLU A 64 -4.17 7.94 8.72
N GLY A 65 -3.51 8.82 7.96
CA GLY A 65 -2.08 9.08 8.10
C GLY A 65 -1.22 7.97 7.49
N ILE A 66 -1.17 6.77 8.09
CA ILE A 66 -0.38 5.64 7.59
C ILE A 66 -1.22 4.36 7.61
N LEU A 67 -1.13 3.56 6.54
CA LEU A 67 -1.71 2.22 6.44
C LEU A 67 -0.66 1.25 5.92
N GLU A 68 -0.49 0.12 6.59
CA GLU A 68 0.45 -0.94 6.18
C GLU A 68 -0.27 -2.28 5.99
N ILE A 69 0.11 -3.00 4.93
CA ILE A 69 -0.47 -4.28 4.53
C ILE A 69 0.69 -5.25 4.29
N VAL A 70 0.69 -6.38 5.00
CA VAL A 70 1.65 -7.47 4.76
C VAL A 70 1.24 -8.23 3.49
N LEU A 71 2.03 -8.12 2.43
CA LEU A 71 1.72 -8.70 1.12
C LEU A 71 1.79 -10.22 1.12
N ASP A 72 2.62 -10.81 1.97
CA ASP A 72 2.78 -12.28 2.04
C ASP A 72 1.56 -12.99 2.63
N SER A 73 0.59 -12.24 3.15
CA SER A 73 -0.72 -12.76 3.57
C SER A 73 -1.77 -12.80 2.45
N LEU A 74 -1.42 -12.30 1.26
CA LEU A 74 -2.30 -12.21 0.10
C LEU A 74 -2.00 -13.35 -0.88
N ASP A 75 -3.03 -13.82 -1.59
CA ASP A 75 -2.86 -14.81 -2.64
C ASP A 75 -2.02 -14.26 -3.81
N ASN A 76 -1.31 -15.14 -4.51
CA ASN A 76 -0.61 -14.77 -5.75
C ASN A 76 -1.61 -14.30 -6.82
N GLY A 77 -1.19 -13.33 -7.62
CA GLY A 77 -1.99 -12.75 -8.69
C GLY A 77 -1.83 -11.25 -8.86
N GLN A 78 -2.65 -10.70 -9.76
CA GLN A 78 -2.69 -9.28 -10.07
C GLN A 78 -3.57 -8.53 -9.07
N TYR A 79 -3.11 -7.36 -8.64
CA TYR A 79 -3.81 -6.49 -7.70
C TYR A 79 -3.96 -5.08 -8.27
N HIS A 80 -5.12 -4.48 -7.99
CA HIS A 80 -5.41 -3.08 -8.28
C HIS A 80 -5.73 -2.35 -6.97
N VAL A 81 -5.05 -1.24 -6.73
CA VAL A 81 -5.29 -0.38 -5.58
C VAL A 81 -6.00 0.89 -6.03
N LYS A 82 -7.12 1.21 -5.40
CA LYS A 82 -7.92 2.41 -5.71
C LYS A 82 -8.24 3.20 -4.44
N SER A 83 -8.29 4.52 -4.56
CA SER A 83 -9.12 5.36 -3.69
C SER A 83 -10.54 5.46 -4.29
N PRO A 84 -11.53 6.10 -3.64
CA PRO A 84 -12.83 6.34 -4.27
C PRO A 84 -12.74 7.13 -5.57
N SER A 85 -11.75 8.01 -5.65
CA SER A 85 -11.59 8.97 -6.72
C SER A 85 -10.66 8.47 -7.84
N HIS A 86 -9.69 7.59 -7.55
CA HIS A 86 -8.60 7.26 -8.47
C HIS A 86 -8.15 5.81 -8.39
N LEU A 87 -7.63 5.30 -9.52
CA LEU A 87 -6.68 4.19 -9.48
C LEU A 87 -5.35 4.73 -8.97
N LEU A 88 -4.84 4.16 -7.88
CA LEU A 88 -3.55 4.55 -7.29
C LEU A 88 -2.42 3.85 -8.05
N PHE A 89 -2.38 2.52 -8.00
CA PHE A 89 -1.40 1.74 -8.75
C PHE A 89 -1.85 0.28 -8.90
N LYS A 90 -1.05 -0.50 -9.64
CA LYS A 90 -1.23 -1.93 -9.86
C LYS A 90 0.06 -2.67 -9.53
N PHE A 91 -0.05 -3.89 -9.02
CA PHE A 91 1.10 -4.74 -8.75
C PHE A 91 0.74 -6.22 -8.91
N ALA A 92 1.75 -7.08 -8.99
CA ALA A 92 1.59 -8.53 -9.06
C ALA A 92 2.34 -9.19 -7.90
N LEU A 93 1.77 -10.26 -7.37
CA LEU A 93 2.43 -11.19 -6.45
C LEU A 93 2.64 -12.52 -7.17
N GLU A 94 3.88 -12.99 -7.17
CA GLU A 94 4.33 -14.26 -7.75
C GLU A 94 4.60 -15.31 -6.67
#